data_AF-A0A534RZ38-F1
#
_entry.id   AF-A0A534RZ38-F1
#
_cell.length_a   1.000
_cell.length_b   1.000
_cell.length_c   1.000
_cell.angle_alpha   90.00
_cell.angle_beta   90.00
_cell.angle_gamma   90.00
#
_symmetry.space_group_name_H-M   'P 1'
#
loop_
_entity.id
_entity.type
_entity.pdbx_description
1 polymer ?
#
loop_
_entity_poly.entity_id
_entity_poly.type
_entity_poly.pdbx_seq_one_letter_code
_entity_poly.pdbx_strand_id
1 'polypeptide(L)'
;MPQSRALRPLLLLAALVTGTIHAPRARADTASDPVPVLPGATILSPGPRALGFRDGLAADPSTIGNFRGLVALAYMRGSVRDSSGRRWLMVNDLRLFQGDYVAADGIQRQGTFAFV
;
A
#
# COMPACT_ATOMS: atom_id res chain seq x y z
N MET A 1 -54.43 16.10 31.26
CA MET A 1 -53.93 16.41 29.91
C MET A 1 -52.41 16.54 29.97
N PRO A 2 -51.63 15.68 29.30
CA PRO A 2 -50.17 15.67 29.41
C PRO A 2 -49.54 16.68 28.42
N GLN A 3 -48.62 17.50 28.91
CA GLN A 3 -47.78 18.35 28.05
C GLN A 3 -46.66 17.50 27.42
N SER A 4 -46.65 17.47 26.10
CA SER A 4 -45.67 16.80 25.25
C SER A 4 -44.27 17.39 25.43
N ARG A 5 -43.30 16.56 25.83
CA ARG A 5 -41.87 16.89 25.76
C ARG A 5 -41.45 16.83 24.29
N ALA A 6 -41.23 17.98 23.66
CA ALA A 6 -40.62 18.07 22.34
C ALA A 6 -39.13 17.70 22.45
N LEU A 7 -38.73 16.55 21.90
CA LEU A 7 -37.34 16.20 21.69
C LEU A 7 -36.76 17.12 20.61
N ARG A 8 -35.72 17.89 20.95
CA ARG A 8 -34.90 18.62 19.98
C ARG A 8 -34.02 17.62 19.23
N PRO A 9 -34.07 17.53 17.89
CA PRO A 9 -33.12 16.71 17.15
C PRO A 9 -31.77 17.44 17.12
N LEU A 10 -30.75 16.83 17.73
CA LEU A 10 -29.37 17.26 17.60
C LEU A 10 -28.91 16.87 16.19
N LEU A 11 -28.79 17.84 15.27
CA LEU A 11 -28.15 17.61 13.97
C LEU A 11 -26.65 17.39 14.18
N LEU A 12 -26.21 16.13 14.10
CA LEU A 12 -24.80 15.78 13.95
C LEU A 12 -24.42 15.98 12.47
N LEU A 13 -23.75 17.09 12.18
CA LEU A 13 -23.11 17.34 10.89
C LEU A 13 -21.81 16.51 10.84
N ALA A 14 -21.85 15.31 10.28
CA ALA A 14 -20.65 14.53 9.99
C ALA A 14 -19.93 15.17 8.80
N ALA A 15 -18.88 15.95 9.07
CA ALA A 15 -18.03 16.49 8.02
C ALA A 15 -17.24 15.34 7.37
N LEU A 16 -17.66 14.93 6.18
CA LEU A 16 -16.95 13.98 5.34
C LEU A 16 -15.72 14.68 4.73
N VAL A 17 -14.60 14.65 5.45
CA VAL A 17 -13.31 15.10 4.91
C VAL A 17 -12.90 14.10 3.83
N THR A 18 -13.21 14.43 2.58
CA THR A 18 -12.77 13.67 1.41
C THR A 18 -11.29 13.99 1.20
N GLY A 19 -10.43 13.29 1.92
CA GLY A 19 -8.99 13.36 1.70
C GLY A 19 -8.67 12.71 0.36
N THR A 20 -8.40 13.50 -0.67
CA THR A 20 -7.77 13.01 -1.90
C THR A 20 -6.36 12.56 -1.53
N ILE A 21 -6.14 11.25 -1.37
CA ILE A 21 -4.80 10.69 -1.32
C ILE A 21 -4.27 10.83 -2.76
N HIS A 22 -3.48 11.86 -3.03
CA HIS A 22 -2.61 11.87 -4.20
C HIS A 22 -1.61 10.74 -4.02
N ALA A 23 -1.90 9.58 -4.61
CA ALA A 23 -0.89 8.55 -4.78
C ALA A 23 0.16 9.13 -5.74
N PRO A 24 1.39 9.40 -5.29
CA PRO A 24 2.43 9.78 -6.23
C PRO A 24 2.55 8.64 -7.24
N ARG A 25 2.70 8.97 -8.54
CA ARG A 25 3.22 7.98 -9.48
C ARG A 25 4.53 7.47 -8.87
N ALA A 26 4.74 6.15 -8.85
CA ALA A 26 6.04 5.58 -8.54
C ALA A 26 7.04 6.18 -9.54
N ARG A 27 7.75 7.21 -9.10
CA ARG A 27 8.76 7.90 -9.89
C ARG A 27 10.08 7.34 -9.39
N ALA A 28 10.86 6.83 -10.32
CA ALA A 28 12.24 6.49 -10.04
C ALA A 28 12.97 7.75 -9.53
N ASP A 29 13.61 7.62 -8.38
CA ASP A 29 14.48 8.66 -7.81
C ASP A 29 15.81 8.71 -8.59
N THR A 30 16.25 7.57 -9.13
CA THR A 30 17.45 7.45 -9.97
C THR A 30 17.18 6.71 -11.28
N ALA A 31 18.03 6.93 -12.29
CA ALA A 31 17.95 6.25 -13.59
C ALA A 31 18.04 4.71 -13.48
N SER A 32 18.67 4.20 -12.41
CA SER A 32 18.83 2.77 -12.14
C SER A 32 17.67 2.14 -11.36
N ASP A 33 16.68 2.91 -10.92
CA ASP A 33 15.61 2.34 -10.09
C ASP A 33 14.67 1.45 -10.91
N PRO A 34 14.17 0.34 -10.35
CA PRO A 34 13.09 -0.43 -10.95
C PRO A 34 11.81 0.41 -11.01
N VAL A 35 11.09 0.34 -12.13
CA VAL A 35 9.81 1.03 -12.32
C VAL A 35 8.71 0.02 -12.62
N PRO A 36 7.58 0.03 -11.88
CA PRO A 36 6.42 -0.77 -12.24
C PRO A 36 5.93 -0.52 -13.67
N VAL A 37 5.80 -1.57 -14.48
CA VAL A 37 5.25 -1.52 -15.85
C VAL A 37 3.79 -1.98 -15.92
N LEU A 38 3.05 -1.81 -14.83
CA LEU A 38 1.65 -2.24 -14.76
C LEU A 38 0.75 -1.35 -15.65
N PRO A 39 -0.32 -1.91 -16.26
CA PRO A 39 -1.26 -1.13 -17.05
C PRO A 39 -1.94 -0.03 -16.23
N GLY A 40 -1.95 1.21 -16.74
CA GLY A 40 -2.67 2.33 -16.12
C GLY A 40 -2.12 2.73 -14.73
N ALA A 41 -3.02 3.11 -13.82
CA ALA A 41 -2.68 3.45 -12.44
C ALA A 41 -2.81 2.24 -11.49
N THR A 42 -2.65 1.02 -12.01
CA THR A 42 -2.85 -0.21 -11.23
C THR A 42 -1.72 -0.37 -10.21
N ILE A 43 -2.10 -0.44 -8.94
CA ILE A 43 -1.20 -0.80 -7.84
C ILE A 43 -1.66 -2.16 -7.33
N LEU A 44 -0.77 -3.14 -7.43
CA LEU A 44 -1.00 -4.48 -6.90
C LEU A 44 -0.58 -4.54 -5.42
N SER A 45 -1.41 -5.20 -4.65
CA SER A 45 -1.29 -5.51 -3.23
C SER A 45 -1.32 -7.05 -3.07
N PRO A 46 -0.26 -7.75 -3.51
CA PRO A 46 -0.10 -9.18 -3.28
C PRO A 46 -0.04 -9.46 -1.78
N GLY A 47 -0.54 -10.61 -1.37
CA GLY A 47 -0.41 -11.07 0.01
C GLY A 47 -1.64 -11.75 0.59
N PRO A 48 -1.59 -12.16 1.87
CA PRO A 48 -2.70 -12.81 2.53
C PRO A 48 -3.89 -11.86 2.68
N ARG A 49 -5.06 -12.25 2.14
CA ARG A 49 -6.31 -11.47 2.31
C ARG A 49 -6.69 -11.26 3.78
N ALA A 50 -6.32 -12.19 4.66
CA ALA A 50 -6.50 -12.08 6.10
C ALA A 50 -5.76 -10.89 6.75
N LEU A 51 -4.78 -10.31 6.06
CA LEU A 51 -4.05 -9.11 6.47
C LEU A 51 -4.49 -7.84 5.72
N GLY A 52 -5.49 -7.93 4.82
CA GLY A 52 -6.05 -6.80 4.09
C GLY A 52 -5.53 -6.61 2.66
N PHE A 53 -4.65 -7.50 2.18
CA PHE A 53 -4.13 -7.48 0.80
C PHE A 53 -5.20 -7.93 -0.20
N ARG A 54 -5.46 -7.13 -1.24
CA ARG A 54 -6.62 -7.31 -2.13
C ARG A 54 -6.41 -8.37 -3.20
N ASP A 55 -5.19 -8.46 -3.72
CA ASP A 55 -4.90 -9.25 -4.92
C ASP A 55 -4.56 -10.72 -4.59
N GLY A 56 -4.36 -11.04 -3.31
CA GLY A 56 -4.14 -12.41 -2.84
C GLY A 56 -2.72 -12.91 -3.11
N LEU A 57 -2.48 -14.19 -2.83
CA LEU A 57 -1.16 -14.83 -2.94
C LEU A 57 -0.76 -15.16 -4.39
N ALA A 58 -1.71 -15.16 -5.32
CA ALA A 58 -1.46 -15.51 -6.73
C ALA A 58 -1.10 -14.29 -7.60
N ALA A 59 -1.18 -13.07 -7.04
CA ALA A 59 -0.76 -11.86 -7.73
C ALA A 59 0.76 -11.83 -7.93
N ASP A 60 1.23 -11.11 -8.95
CA ASP A 60 2.66 -10.89 -9.18
C ASP A 60 3.31 -10.30 -7.91
N PRO A 61 4.21 -11.04 -7.23
CA PRO A 61 4.81 -10.58 -5.99
C PRO A 61 5.77 -9.42 -6.21
N SER A 62 6.30 -9.27 -7.43
CA SER A 62 7.22 -8.18 -7.74
C SER A 62 6.49 -6.85 -7.87
N THR A 63 5.30 -6.87 -8.46
CA THR A 63 4.53 -5.69 -8.90
C THR A 63 5.29 -4.76 -9.85
N ILE A 64 6.44 -5.23 -10.34
CA ILE A 64 7.27 -4.54 -11.32
C ILE A 64 6.79 -4.93 -12.73
N GLY A 65 6.27 -6.15 -12.91
CA GLY A 65 5.68 -6.65 -14.16
C GLY A 65 6.70 -7.14 -15.20
N ASN A 66 7.95 -6.68 -15.16
CA ASN A 66 9.05 -7.16 -16.01
C ASN A 66 10.21 -7.81 -15.22
N PHE A 67 10.04 -7.99 -13.92
CA PHE A 67 11.05 -8.59 -13.05
C PHE A 67 11.16 -10.09 -13.30
N ARG A 68 12.39 -10.60 -13.37
CA ARG A 68 12.70 -12.03 -13.51
C ARG A 68 13.71 -12.44 -12.44
N GLY A 69 13.24 -13.16 -11.43
CA GLY A 69 14.10 -13.62 -10.35
C GLY A 69 13.30 -14.06 -9.13
N LEU A 70 13.92 -13.95 -7.97
CA LEU A 70 13.34 -14.30 -6.69
C LEU A 70 12.76 -13.07 -6.00
N VAL A 71 11.54 -13.20 -5.50
CA VAL A 71 10.89 -12.22 -4.62
C VAL A 71 10.50 -12.92 -3.33
N ALA A 72 11.06 -12.48 -2.21
CA ALA A 72 10.61 -12.90 -0.89
C ALA A 72 9.68 -11.84 -0.30
N LEU A 73 8.49 -12.27 0.11
CA LEU A 73 7.47 -11.43 0.74
C LEU A 73 7.47 -11.68 2.24
N ALA A 74 7.59 -10.62 3.04
CA ALA A 74 7.49 -10.68 4.48
C ALA A 74 6.38 -9.73 4.95
N TYR A 75 5.34 -10.30 5.54
CA TYR A 75 4.23 -9.55 6.10
C TYR A 75 4.32 -9.54 7.62
N MET A 76 4.27 -8.35 8.22
CA MET A 76 4.23 -8.18 9.67
C MET A 76 2.93 -7.51 10.06
N ARG A 77 2.28 -8.02 11.11
CA ARG A 77 1.10 -7.40 11.71
C ARG A 77 1.29 -7.29 13.22
N GLY A 78 1.10 -6.09 13.76
CA GLY A 78 1.29 -5.83 15.18
C GLY A 78 0.57 -4.60 15.70
N SER A 79 0.41 -4.52 17.01
CA SER A 79 -0.01 -3.27 17.67
C SER A 79 1.19 -2.36 17.82
N VAL A 80 1.06 -1.11 17.39
CA VAL A 80 2.09 -0.08 17.56
C VAL A 80 1.53 1.09 18.37
N ARG A 81 2.43 1.95 18.86
CA ARG A 81 2.09 3.13 19.66
C ARG A 81 2.98 4.30 19.27
N ASP A 82 2.40 5.49 19.10
CA ASP A 82 3.19 6.72 18.89
C ASP A 82 3.67 7.34 20.21
N SER A 83 4.45 8.42 20.10
CA SER A 83 4.98 9.16 21.25
C SER A 83 3.89 9.77 22.14
N SER A 84 2.69 10.00 21.62
CA SER A 84 1.53 10.50 22.39
C SER A 84 0.75 9.41 23.11
N GLY A 85 1.09 8.13 22.86
CA GLY A 85 0.39 6.99 23.44
C GLY A 85 -0.78 6.44 22.61
N ARG A 86 -1.08 7.03 21.46
CA ARG A 86 -2.12 6.53 20.55
C ARG A 86 -1.69 5.21 19.95
N ARG A 87 -2.60 4.24 19.89
CA ARG A 87 -2.38 2.86 19.40
C ARG A 87 -3.11 2.60 18.10
N TRP A 88 -2.50 1.82 17.21
CA TRP A 88 -3.15 1.28 16.01
C TRP A 88 -2.56 -0.08 15.63
N LEU A 89 -3.25 -0.81 14.77
CA LEU A 89 -2.70 -1.99 14.12
C LEU A 89 -1.89 -1.55 12.90
N MET A 90 -0.63 -1.95 12.86
CA MET A 90 0.23 -1.79 11.70
C MET A 90 0.28 -3.11 10.92
N VAL A 91 0.20 -3.01 9.60
CA VAL A 91 0.48 -4.10 8.66
C VAL A 91 1.54 -3.59 7.70
N ASN A 92 2.64 -4.32 7.58
CA ASN A 92 3.75 -3.98 6.67
C ASN A 92 3.85 -5.01 5.54
N ASP A 93 4.23 -4.53 4.38
CA ASP A 93 4.60 -5.31 3.19
C ASP A 93 6.09 -5.06 2.93
N LEU A 94 6.93 -6.03 3.29
CA LEU A 94 8.36 -5.99 3.01
C LEU A 94 8.67 -6.94 1.86
N ARG A 95 9.44 -6.47 0.89
CA ARG A 95 9.82 -7.26 -0.27
C ARG A 95 11.30 -7.23 -0.50
N LEU A 96 11.90 -8.41 -0.67
CA LEU A 96 13.30 -8.57 -1.01
C LEU A 96 13.40 -9.19 -2.40
N PHE A 97 14.25 -8.59 -3.24
CA PHE A 97 14.39 -8.94 -4.65
C PHE A 97 15.81 -9.40 -4.93
N GLN A 98 15.94 -10.42 -5.77
CA GLN A 98 17.20 -10.76 -6.44
C GLN A 98 16.88 -11.23 -7.86
N GLY A 99 17.31 -10.48 -8.87
CA GLY A 99 17.01 -10.83 -10.26
C GLY A 99 17.22 -9.71 -11.26
N ASP A 100 16.71 -9.96 -12.47
CA ASP A 100 16.76 -9.03 -13.59
C ASP A 100 15.52 -8.13 -13.63
N TYR A 101 15.71 -6.87 -14.02
CA TYR A 101 14.66 -5.88 -14.19
C TYR A 101 15.02 -4.86 -15.28
N VAL A 102 14.04 -4.11 -15.76
CA VAL A 102 14.30 -2.92 -16.60
C VAL A 102 14.16 -1.70 -15.71
N ALA A 103 15.21 -0.88 -15.64
CA ALA A 103 15.19 0.33 -14.84
C ALA A 103 14.48 1.49 -15.55
N ALA A 104 14.40 2.62 -14.85
CA ALA A 104 13.78 3.85 -15.34
C ALA A 104 14.35 4.38 -16.67
N ASP A 105 15.63 4.16 -16.93
CA ASP A 105 16.28 4.53 -18.20
C ASP A 105 16.07 3.52 -19.34
N GLY A 106 15.30 2.46 -19.11
CA GLY A 106 15.01 1.42 -20.09
C GLY A 106 16.10 0.36 -20.23
N ILE A 107 17.20 0.45 -19.46
CA ILE A 107 18.29 -0.52 -19.53
C ILE A 107 18.00 -1.70 -18.59
N GLN A 108 18.19 -2.92 -19.12
CA GLN A 108 18.10 -4.15 -18.34
C GLN A 108 19.27 -4.25 -17.35
N ARG A 109 18.96 -4.57 -16.10
CA ARG A 109 19.92 -4.69 -15.00
C ARG A 109 19.64 -5.93 -14.17
N GLN A 110 20.67 -6.43 -13.51
CA GLN A 110 20.57 -7.43 -12.46
C GLN A 110 20.84 -6.75 -11.11
N GLY A 111 20.09 -7.08 -10.06
CA GLY A 111 20.33 -6.49 -8.75
C GLY A 111 19.65 -7.20 -7.59
N THR A 112 20.05 -6.77 -6.39
CA THR A 112 19.45 -7.16 -5.11
C THR A 112 19.01 -5.89 -4.38
N PHE A 113 17.73 -5.79 -4.07
CA PHE A 113 17.13 -4.59 -3.47
C PHE A 113 15.88 -4.94 -2.65
N ALA A 114 15.32 -3.96 -1.94
CA ALA A 114 14.12 -4.16 -1.13
C ALA A 114 13.12 -3.01 -1.27
N PHE A 115 11.83 -3.33 -1.15
CA PHE A 115 10.74 -2.36 -0.96
C PHE A 115 10.16 -2.52 0.45
N VAL A 116 9.78 -1.40 1.06
CA VAL A 116 9.22 -1.30 2.42
C VAL A 116 8.05 -0.33 2.43
#